data_AF-A0A848ZUB8-F1
#
_entry.id   AF-A0A848ZUB8-F1
#
_cell.length_a   1.000
_cell.length_b   1.000
_cell.length_c   1.000
_cell.angle_alpha   90.00
_cell.angle_beta   90.00
_cell.angle_gamma   90.00
#
_symmetry.space_group_name_H-M   'P 1'
#
loop_
_entity.id
_entity.type
_entity.pdbx_description
1 polymer ?
#
loop_
_entity_poly.entity_id
_entity_poly.type
_entity_poly.pdbx_seq_one_letter_code
_entity_poly.pdbx_strand_id
1 'polypeptide(L)'
;MNIIQNIPEHIFESIGIVAGLSACLVIAIQVIKEFRYKHPSSLSNGFIFGWVFIYLFWCFYGLRFNALALWLTNAIAVVLQSILCFIVIKKRKRYSSLNE
;
A
#
# COMPACT_ATOMS: atom_id res chain seq x y z
N MET A 1 15.83 -12.24 27.38
CA MET A 1 15.23 -13.46 26.78
C MET A 1 14.12 -12.99 25.85
N ASN A 2 14.27 -13.22 24.55
CA ASN A 2 13.48 -12.59 23.49
C ASN A 2 12.02 -13.06 23.51
N ILE A 3 11.10 -12.21 23.96
CA ILE A 3 9.65 -12.46 23.97
C ILE A 3 9.16 -12.92 22.59
N ILE A 4 9.74 -12.37 21.52
CA ILE A 4 9.40 -12.66 20.12
C ILE A 4 9.73 -14.11 19.73
N GLN A 5 10.82 -14.68 20.24
CA GLN A 5 11.25 -16.04 19.89
C GLN A 5 10.37 -17.13 20.52
N ASN A 6 9.61 -16.78 21.56
CA ASN A 6 8.69 -17.71 22.24
C ASN A 6 7.31 -17.76 21.57
N ILE A 7 7.03 -16.89 20.60
CA ILE A 7 5.76 -16.89 19.88
C ILE A 7 5.83 -17.95 18.78
N PRO A 8 4.88 -18.89 18.70
CA PRO A 8 4.82 -19.86 17.62
C PRO A 8 4.76 -19.17 16.26
N GLU A 9 5.52 -19.67 15.29
CA GLU A 9 5.66 -19.09 13.95
C GLU A 9 4.30 -18.83 13.27
N HIS A 10 3.38 -19.78 13.32
CA HIS A 10 2.04 -19.64 12.74
C HIS A 10 1.19 -18.53 13.39
N ILE A 11 1.38 -18.27 14.70
CA ILE A 11 0.68 -17.18 15.40
C ILE A 11 1.29 -15.85 14.97
N PHE A 12 2.62 -15.76 14.90
CA PHE A 12 3.31 -14.56 14.47
C PHE A 12 2.96 -14.21 13.01
N GLU A 13 2.89 -15.22 12.15
CA GLU A 13 2.47 -15.09 10.76
C GLU A 13 1.02 -14.59 10.64
N SER A 14 0.12 -15.15 11.45
CA SER A 14 -1.29 -14.72 11.49
C SER A 14 -1.42 -13.25 11.94
N ILE A 15 -0.66 -12.84 12.96
CA ILE A 15 -0.59 -11.45 13.40
C ILE A 15 -0.06 -10.55 12.27
N GLY A 16 0.97 -11.00 11.56
CA GLY A 16 1.53 -10.32 10.39
C GLY A 16 0.49 -10.11 9.28
N ILE A 17 -0.32 -11.13 8.97
CA ILE A 17 -1.42 -11.03 8.01
C ILE A 17 -2.44 -9.98 8.47
N VAL A 18 -2.89 -10.05 9.72
CA VAL A 18 -3.88 -9.10 10.27
C VAL A 18 -3.36 -7.66 10.23
N ALA A 19 -2.09 -7.45 10.63
CA ALA A 19 -1.45 -6.14 10.59
C ALA A 19 -1.31 -5.62 9.15
N GLY A 20 -0.86 -6.46 8.21
CA GLY A 20 -0.71 -6.08 6.80
C GLY A 20 -2.05 -5.81 6.11
N LEU A 21 -3.10 -6.58 6.41
CA LEU A 21 -4.46 -6.31 5.92
C LEU A 21 -5.01 -5.00 6.52
N SER A 22 -4.70 -4.69 7.77
CA SER A 22 -5.08 -3.41 8.40
C SER A 22 -4.39 -2.24 7.69
N ALA A 23 -3.12 -2.38 7.31
CA ALA A 23 -2.43 -1.38 6.48
C ALA A 23 -3.09 -1.24 5.11
N CYS A 24 -3.48 -2.34 4.46
CA CYS A 24 -4.23 -2.31 3.20
C CYS A 24 -5.54 -1.54 3.34
N LEU A 25 -6.27 -1.74 4.45
CA LEU A 25 -7.50 -1.00 4.73
C LEU A 25 -7.24 0.52 4.82
N VAL A 26 -6.15 0.94 5.47
CA VAL A 26 -5.76 2.36 5.53
C VAL A 26 -5.48 2.93 4.13
N ILE A 27 -4.80 2.18 3.25
CA ILE A 27 -4.59 2.60 1.85
C ILE A 27 -5.92 2.69 1.12
N ALA A 28 -6.83 1.74 1.29
CA ALA A 28 -8.16 1.75 0.68
C ALA A 28 -8.98 2.98 1.13
N ILE A 29 -8.93 3.34 2.41
CA ILE A 29 -9.54 4.58 2.92
C ILE A 29 -8.94 5.81 2.23
N GLN A 30 -7.61 5.85 2.06
CA GLN A 30 -6.95 6.94 1.35
C GLN A 30 -7.36 7.01 -0.12
N VAL A 31 -7.51 5.87 -0.81
CA VAL A 31 -8.05 5.78 -2.18
C VAL A 31 -9.44 6.40 -2.26
N ILE A 32 -10.35 6.03 -1.34
CA ILE A 32 -11.72 6.54 -1.32
C ILE A 32 -11.73 8.04 -1.03
N LYS A 33 -10.94 8.49 -0.06
CA LYS A 33 -10.80 9.91 0.29
C LYS A 33 -10.30 10.71 -0.89
N GLU A 34 -9.23 10.25 -1.53
CA GLU A 34 -8.67 10.90 -2.70
C GLU A 34 -9.65 10.87 -3.87
N PHE A 35 -10.37 9.78 -4.12
CA PHE A 35 -11.38 9.73 -5.18
C PHE A 35 -12.52 10.75 -4.98
N ARG A 36 -13.00 10.91 -3.74
CA ARG A 36 -14.09 11.84 -3.40
C ARG A 36 -13.64 13.31 -3.31
N TYR A 37 -12.38 13.55 -2.99
CA TYR A 37 -11.85 14.89 -2.86
C TYR A 37 -11.88 15.63 -4.20
N LYS A 38 -12.49 16.82 -4.27
CA LYS A 38 -12.70 17.49 -5.55
C LYS A 38 -11.49 18.31 -6.02
N HIS A 39 -10.65 18.78 -5.11
CA HIS A 39 -9.52 19.69 -5.40
C HIS A 39 -8.25 18.93 -5.85
N PRO A 40 -7.17 19.64 -6.25
CA PRO A 40 -5.89 19.02 -6.58
C PRO A 40 -5.37 18.15 -5.43
N SER A 41 -4.78 17.00 -5.77
CA SER A 41 -4.21 16.13 -4.75
C SER A 41 -2.99 16.79 -4.09
N SER A 42 -2.91 16.70 -2.76
CA SER A 42 -1.76 17.15 -1.98
C SER A 42 -0.65 16.09 -1.85
N LEU A 43 -0.90 14.86 -2.31
CA LEU A 43 0.10 13.79 -2.26
C LEU A 43 1.27 14.12 -3.20
N SER A 44 2.49 13.74 -2.84
CA SER A 44 3.68 13.94 -3.67
C SER A 44 3.88 12.79 -4.67
N ASN A 45 4.63 13.03 -5.75
CA ASN A 45 5.04 11.97 -6.69
C ASN A 45 5.85 10.88 -6.00
N GLY A 46 6.83 11.28 -5.17
CA GLY A 46 7.66 10.34 -4.42
C GLY A 46 6.82 9.42 -3.53
N PHE A 47 5.78 9.95 -2.88
CA PHE A 47 4.87 9.13 -2.08
C PHE A 47 4.10 8.12 -2.94
N ILE A 48 3.40 8.57 -3.98
CA ILE A 48 2.51 7.68 -4.74
C ILE A 48 3.29 6.60 -5.51
N PHE A 49 4.45 6.92 -6.09
CA PHE A 49 5.25 5.97 -6.85
C PHE A 49 6.19 5.15 -5.97
N GLY A 50 6.85 5.79 -4.98
CA GLY A 50 7.81 5.11 -4.11
C GLY A 50 7.19 3.94 -3.36
N TRP A 51 5.97 4.12 -2.83
CA TRP A 51 5.27 3.05 -2.14
C TRP A 51 4.86 1.89 -3.05
N VAL A 52 4.55 2.13 -4.34
CA VAL A 52 4.31 1.02 -5.29
C VAL A 52 5.54 0.14 -5.42
N PHE A 53 6.72 0.74 -5.59
CA PHE A 53 7.97 -0.01 -5.72
C PHE A 53 8.33 -0.75 -4.43
N ILE A 54 8.13 -0.12 -3.27
CA ILE A 54 8.38 -0.75 -1.96
C ILE A 54 7.48 -1.96 -1.76
N TYR A 55 6.16 -1.83 -2.00
CA TYR A 55 5.24 -2.96 -1.87
C TYR A 55 5.53 -4.05 -2.89
N LEU A 56 5.93 -3.69 -4.11
CA LEU A 56 6.32 -4.67 -5.13
C LEU A 56 7.56 -5.46 -4.71
N PHE A 57 8.57 -4.77 -4.19
CA PHE A 57 9.77 -5.40 -3.65
C PHE A 57 9.43 -6.38 -2.52
N TRP A 58 8.65 -5.95 -1.53
CA TRP A 58 8.26 -6.80 -0.41
C TRP A 58 7.36 -7.97 -0.81
N CYS A 59 6.53 -7.79 -1.84
CA CYS A 59 5.78 -8.89 -2.44
C CYS A 59 6.72 -9.99 -2.96
N PHE A 60 7.69 -9.61 -3.80
CA PHE A 60 8.68 -10.56 -4.33
C PHE A 60 9.59 -11.15 -3.24
N TYR A 61 9.98 -10.34 -2.25
CA TYR A 61 10.73 -10.82 -1.10
C TYR A 61 9.95 -11.91 -0.36
N GLY A 62 8.67 -11.67 -0.04
CA GLY A 62 7.84 -12.65 0.66
C GLY A 62 7.67 -13.94 -0.14
N LEU A 63 7.50 -13.85 -1.46
CA LEU A 63 7.47 -15.02 -2.34
C LEU A 63 8.80 -15.79 -2.31
N ARG A 64 9.94 -15.10 -2.33
CA ARG A 64 11.27 -15.72 -2.32
C ARG A 64 11.57 -16.49 -1.03
N PHE A 65 11.02 -16.04 0.10
CA PHE A 65 11.28 -16.59 1.43
C PHE A 65 10.06 -17.33 2.02
N ASN A 66 9.01 -17.59 1.24
CA ASN A 66 7.78 -18.24 1.68
C ASN A 66 7.09 -17.57 2.89
N ALA A 67 7.21 -16.25 3.01
CA ALA A 67 6.55 -15.46 4.05
C ALA A 67 5.18 -14.97 3.56
N LEU A 68 4.12 -15.73 3.88
CA LEU A 68 2.75 -15.50 3.45
C LEU A 68 2.21 -14.13 3.86
N ALA A 69 2.40 -13.75 5.13
CA ALA A 69 2.02 -12.46 5.68
C ALA A 69 2.58 -11.31 4.86
N LEU A 70 3.82 -11.46 4.42
CA LEU A 70 4.53 -10.44 3.67
C LEU A 70 4.02 -10.36 2.24
N TRP A 71 4.05 -11.46 1.48
CA TRP A 71 3.73 -11.35 0.05
C TRP A 71 2.26 -11.08 -0.20
N LEU A 72 1.35 -11.72 0.55
CA LEU A 72 -0.08 -11.58 0.34
C LEU A 72 -0.54 -10.13 0.55
N THR A 73 -0.14 -9.55 1.69
CA THR A 73 -0.57 -8.20 2.06
C THR A 73 0.08 -7.14 1.18
N ASN A 74 1.36 -7.32 0.82
CA ASN A 74 2.03 -6.42 -0.11
C ASN A 74 1.50 -6.52 -1.54
N ALA A 75 1.07 -7.69 -2.00
CA ALA A 75 0.40 -7.83 -3.30
C ALA A 75 -0.89 -7.01 -3.36
N ILE A 76 -1.71 -7.06 -2.31
CA ILE A 76 -2.93 -6.24 -2.19
C ILE A 76 -2.56 -4.76 -2.13
N ALA A 77 -1.53 -4.40 -1.35
CA ALA A 77 -1.06 -3.02 -1.23
C ALA A 77 -0.56 -2.46 -2.57
N VAL A 78 0.12 -3.24 -3.41
CA VAL A 78 0.53 -2.84 -4.77
C VAL A 78 -0.69 -2.44 -5.59
N VAL A 79 -1.76 -3.24 -5.58
CA VAL A 79 -2.98 -2.94 -6.33
C VAL A 79 -3.62 -1.65 -5.82
N LEU A 80 -3.83 -1.52 -4.52
CA LEU A 80 -4.46 -0.34 -3.92
C LEU A 80 -3.64 0.93 -4.15
N GLN A 81 -2.32 0.87 -3.96
CA GLN A 81 -1.43 2.00 -4.17
C GLN A 81 -1.33 2.39 -5.65
N SER A 82 -1.41 1.42 -6.57
CA SER A 82 -1.47 1.70 -8.01
C SER A 82 -2.78 2.40 -8.40
N ILE A 83 -3.90 2.01 -7.80
CA ILE A 83 -5.19 2.71 -7.97
C ILE A 83 -5.09 4.15 -7.44
N LEU A 84 -4.52 4.36 -6.25
CA LEU A 84 -4.30 5.69 -5.69
C LEU A 84 -3.44 6.54 -6.65
N CYS A 85 -2.34 5.98 -7.13
CA CYS A 85 -1.44 6.63 -8.07
C CYS A 85 -2.17 7.07 -9.34
N PHE A 86 -2.97 6.19 -9.94
CA PHE A 86 -3.78 6.49 -11.11
C PHE A 86 -4.75 7.66 -10.87
N ILE A 87 -5.48 7.63 -9.75
CA ILE A 87 -6.44 8.70 -9.38
C ILE A 87 -5.71 10.04 -9.25
N VAL A 88 -4.58 10.07 -8.55
CA VAL A 88 -3.79 11.29 -8.33
C VAL A 88 -3.27 11.86 -9.66
N ILE A 89 -2.73 11.03 -10.53
CA ILE A 89 -2.24 11.45 -11.85
C ILE A 89 -3.38 12.02 -12.70
N LYS A 90 -4.52 11.32 -12.76
CA LYS A 90 -5.69 11.75 -13.52
C LYS A 90 -6.19 13.12 -13.05
N LYS A 91 -6.24 13.33 -11.73
CA LYS A 91 -6.61 14.63 -11.13
C LYS A 91 -5.64 15.73 -11.49
N ARG A 92 -4.33 15.51 -11.36
CA ARG A 92 -3.32 16.53 -11.69
C ARG A 92 -3.39 16.96 -13.14
N LYS A 93 -3.55 16.01 -14.07
CA LYS A 93 -3.74 16.32 -15.50
C LYS A 93 -4.96 17.21 -15.73
N ARG A 94 -6.10 16.88 -15.10
CA ARG A 94 -7.35 17.67 -15.21
C ARG A 94 -7.19 19.10 -14.68
N TYR A 95 -6.45 19.30 -13.58
CA TYR A 95 -6.24 20.63 -13.02
C TYR A 95 -5.19 21.45 -13.77
N SER A 96 -4.19 20.81 -14.37
CA SER A 96 -3.26 21.48 -15.28
C SER A 96 -4.01 22.09 -16.47
N SER A 97 -4.89 21.32 -17.12
CA SER A 97 -5.64 21.78 -18.29
C SER A 97 -6.73 22.84 -18.00
N LEU A 98 -7.09 23.07 -16.74
CA LEU A 98 -8.02 24.12 -16.34
C LEU A 98 -7.32 25.46 -16.06
N ASN A 99 -6.00 25.43 -15.91
CA ASN A 99 -5.16 26.59 -15.61
C ASN A 99 -4.32 27.05 -16.82
N GLU A 100 -4.41 26.34 -17.95
CA GLU A 100 -3.90 26.72 -19.27
C GLU A 100 -4.98 27.47 -20.04
#